data_AF-T2JYP8-F1
#
_entry.id   AF-T2JYP8-F1
#
_cell.length_a   1.000
_cell.length_b   1.000
_cell.length_c   1.000
_cell.angle_alpha   90.00
_cell.angle_beta   90.00
_cell.angle_gamma   90.00
#
_symmetry.space_group_name_H-M   'P 1'
#
loop_
_entity.id
_entity.type
_entity.pdbx_description
1 polymer ?
#
loop_
_entity_poly.entity_id
_entity_poly.type
_entity_poly.pdbx_seq_one_letter_code
_entity_poly.pdbx_strand_id
1 'polypeptide(L)'
;MRKRRRTFKSKNISHQRSLKGILGNNKQTTYPQIFYPPPLKSFLKQQQLTYPRYAKPQPQRRVWDLSVPSNLLIPIGGIGLFILGFVAVIKGLSWSAIAVGLISWFGVILGLQQFIRWWGRKRRQHQQDYQYFQKLKQWQRANKVRDRYLKNAHKHQQQQLKSRRQKLREMLKGKVEQPTAESNAQKGVSEVQFLEVLQSVLPNVKFGGEFPIPNFPHPYSMDMAYIDEETGLSINIEIDEPYEGKKKQPHHCLDDDKDRKRNQFFTERNWVIVRFAEEQVVKNPQGCCRYLVEVIVYFTQDKSLLEKVQQFPALEPVKAWTVSEARQLAVWKHRETYLHSAGVYQQNSQKKI
;
A
#
# COMPACT_ATOMS: atom_id res chain seq x y z
N MET A 1 -34.05 8.74 1.46
CA MET A 1 -33.06 7.69 1.83
C MET A 1 -32.09 7.38 0.68
N ARG A 2 -30.99 8.13 0.48
CA ARG A 2 -29.91 7.76 -0.48
C ARG A 2 -28.63 8.60 -0.29
N LYS A 3 -28.03 8.62 0.91
CA LYS A 3 -26.71 9.25 1.16
C LYS A 3 -25.90 8.51 2.25
N ARG A 4 -25.53 7.24 2.07
CA ARG A 4 -24.60 6.55 3.01
C ARG A 4 -23.60 5.55 2.39
N ARG A 5 -23.41 5.53 1.06
CA ARG A 5 -22.50 4.53 0.41
C ARG A 5 -21.18 5.06 -0.15
N ARG A 6 -20.87 6.36 -0.04
CA ARG A 6 -19.63 6.94 -0.62
C ARG A 6 -18.46 7.11 0.36
N THR A 7 -18.66 6.99 1.67
CA THR A 7 -17.62 7.29 2.67
C THR A 7 -16.65 6.14 2.97
N PHE A 8 -16.96 4.89 2.61
CA PHE A 8 -16.10 3.74 2.91
C PHE A 8 -14.98 3.52 1.89
N LYS A 9 -15.11 4.06 0.67
CA LYS A 9 -14.12 3.86 -0.41
C LYS A 9 -12.94 4.83 -0.35
N SER A 10 -13.10 6.03 0.20
CA SER A 10 -11.98 6.99 0.31
C SER A 10 -11.03 6.69 1.47
N LYS A 11 -11.53 6.13 2.60
CA LYS A 11 -10.70 5.77 3.76
C LYS A 11 -9.65 4.68 3.49
N ASN A 12 -9.92 3.77 2.55
CA ASN A 12 -8.96 2.72 2.17
C ASN A 12 -7.84 3.23 1.24
N ILE A 13 -8.06 4.34 0.53
CA ILE A 13 -7.08 4.88 -0.43
C ILE A 13 -6.04 5.75 0.29
N SER A 14 -6.41 6.48 1.36
CA SER A 14 -5.44 7.21 2.18
C SER A 14 -4.51 6.27 2.95
N HIS A 15 -5.03 5.16 3.47
CA HIS A 15 -4.24 4.15 4.18
C HIS A 15 -3.23 3.45 3.27
N GLN A 16 -3.57 3.19 1.99
CA GLN A 16 -2.62 2.62 1.02
C GLN A 16 -1.55 3.60 0.53
N ARG A 17 -1.81 4.92 0.54
CA ARG A 17 -0.78 5.94 0.26
C ARG A 17 0.20 6.11 1.43
N SER A 18 -0.29 6.09 2.67
CA SER A 18 0.53 6.07 3.89
C SER A 18 1.49 4.88 3.91
N LEU A 19 1.01 3.68 3.57
CA LEU A 19 1.81 2.45 3.55
C LEU A 19 2.92 2.39 2.47
N LYS A 20 2.79 3.12 1.35
CA LYS A 20 3.84 3.18 0.31
C LYS A 20 5.04 4.04 0.74
N GLY A 21 4.82 5.09 1.55
CA GLY A 21 5.90 5.87 2.15
C GLY A 21 6.65 5.09 3.23
N ILE A 22 5.94 4.20 3.93
CA ILE A 22 6.44 3.35 5.02
C ILE A 22 7.38 2.22 4.54
N LEU A 23 7.35 1.78 3.28
CA LEU A 23 8.14 0.62 2.81
C LEU A 23 9.16 0.93 1.69
N GLY A 24 9.26 2.18 1.24
CA GLY A 24 10.07 2.57 0.09
C GLY A 24 11.54 2.86 0.42
N ASN A 25 12.46 2.24 -0.32
CA ASN A 25 13.91 2.46 -0.30
C ASN A 25 14.32 3.76 -1.05
N ASN A 26 13.47 4.79 -1.06
CA ASN A 26 13.81 6.06 -1.71
C ASN A 26 14.77 6.84 -0.81
N LYS A 27 15.73 7.59 -1.41
CA LYS A 27 16.42 8.69 -0.71
C LYS A 27 15.33 9.50 -0.01
N GLN A 28 15.34 9.52 1.33
CA GLN A 28 14.29 10.15 2.12
C GLN A 28 14.46 11.68 2.04
N THR A 29 13.99 12.27 0.95
CA THR A 29 14.10 13.71 0.67
C THR A 29 13.09 14.55 1.44
N THR A 30 12.24 13.91 2.26
CA THR A 30 11.20 14.57 3.05
C THR A 30 11.02 13.88 4.41
N TYR A 31 10.65 14.66 5.43
CA TYR A 31 10.11 14.20 6.70
C TYR A 31 8.59 13.96 6.62
N PRO A 32 7.99 13.09 7.46
CA PRO A 32 8.67 12.24 8.43
C PRO A 32 9.50 11.15 7.75
N GLN A 33 10.61 10.80 8.40
CA GLN A 33 11.53 9.76 7.97
C GLN A 33 11.38 8.54 8.88
N ILE A 34 11.44 7.34 8.32
CA ILE A 34 11.34 6.10 9.11
C ILE A 34 12.43 5.10 8.74
N PHE A 35 13.07 4.55 9.77
CA PHE A 35 14.12 3.54 9.64
C PHE A 35 13.74 2.33 10.46
N TYR A 36 13.84 1.15 9.84
CA TYR A 36 13.48 -0.10 10.48
C TYR A 36 14.70 -0.99 10.69
N PRO A 37 14.81 -1.60 11.87
CA PRO A 37 15.68 -2.75 12.09
C PRO A 37 15.45 -3.85 11.05
N PRO A 38 16.50 -4.53 10.57
CA PRO A 38 16.35 -5.63 9.62
C PRO A 38 15.36 -6.73 10.07
N PRO A 39 15.33 -7.18 11.34
CA PRO A 39 14.35 -8.17 11.79
C PRO A 39 12.91 -7.70 11.64
N LEU A 40 12.64 -6.43 11.96
CA LEU A 40 11.32 -5.83 11.84
C LEU A 40 10.88 -5.64 10.39
N LYS A 41 11.80 -5.31 9.46
CA LYS A 41 11.49 -5.31 8.01
C LYS A 41 11.04 -6.69 7.54
N SER A 42 11.74 -7.74 7.97
CA SER A 42 11.42 -9.13 7.61
C SER A 42 10.08 -9.56 8.19
N PHE A 43 9.81 -9.23 9.46
CA PHE A 43 8.53 -9.48 10.11
C PHE A 43 7.37 -8.83 9.35
N LEU A 44 7.50 -7.56 8.97
CA LEU A 44 6.46 -6.85 8.23
C LEU A 44 6.18 -7.50 6.87
N LYS A 45 7.22 -7.94 6.15
CA LYS A 45 7.07 -8.66 4.87
C LYS A 45 6.33 -9.99 5.03
N GLN A 46 6.69 -10.79 6.04
CA GLN A 46 6.07 -12.10 6.29
C GLN A 46 4.59 -12.01 6.65
N GLN A 47 4.15 -10.86 7.16
CA GLN A 47 2.80 -10.68 7.66
C GLN A 47 1.86 -10.00 6.65
N GLN A 48 2.33 -9.65 5.45
CA GLN A 48 1.45 -9.20 4.38
C GLN A 48 0.61 -10.38 3.91
N LEU A 49 -0.67 -10.40 4.32
CA LEU A 49 -1.66 -11.39 3.86
C LEU A 49 -1.83 -11.27 2.34
N THR A 50 -1.28 -12.24 1.61
CA THR A 50 -1.51 -12.40 0.18
C THR A 50 -2.77 -13.24 -0.04
N TYR A 51 -3.87 -12.58 -0.37
CA TYR A 51 -5.05 -13.29 -0.85
C TYR A 51 -4.92 -13.54 -2.35
N PRO A 52 -5.24 -14.75 -2.85
CA PRO A 52 -5.28 -14.99 -4.27
C PRO A 52 -6.34 -14.07 -4.90
N ARG A 53 -5.88 -13.12 -5.71
CA ARG A 53 -6.75 -12.16 -6.40
C ARG A 53 -7.14 -12.73 -7.75
N TYR A 54 -8.30 -13.38 -7.79
CA TYR A 54 -8.87 -13.81 -9.07
C TYR A 54 -9.56 -12.63 -9.75
N ALA A 55 -9.08 -12.25 -10.94
CA ALA A 55 -9.78 -11.30 -11.79
C ALA A 55 -11.16 -11.86 -12.15
N LYS A 56 -12.21 -11.02 -12.11
CA LYS A 56 -13.54 -11.42 -12.58
C LYS A 56 -13.40 -11.77 -14.06
N PRO A 57 -13.76 -13.00 -14.49
CA PRO A 57 -13.74 -13.36 -15.90
C PRO A 57 -14.65 -12.39 -16.65
N GLN A 58 -14.13 -11.80 -17.72
CA GLN A 58 -14.94 -10.97 -18.61
C GLN A 58 -15.60 -11.89 -19.65
N PRO A 59 -16.89 -11.68 -19.97
CA PRO A 59 -17.51 -12.38 -21.08
C PRO A 59 -16.76 -12.01 -22.36
N GLN A 60 -16.40 -13.01 -23.15
CA GLN A 60 -15.89 -12.74 -24.49
C GLN A 60 -17.01 -12.14 -25.33
N ARG A 61 -16.66 -11.18 -26.19
CA ARG A 61 -17.63 -10.45 -27.00
C ARG A 61 -18.41 -11.46 -27.85
N ARG A 62 -19.71 -11.55 -27.61
CA ARG A 62 -20.62 -12.43 -28.36
C ARG A 62 -20.66 -11.91 -29.79
N VAL A 63 -20.16 -12.69 -30.76
CA VAL A 63 -20.32 -12.37 -32.17
C VAL A 63 -21.80 -12.63 -32.50
N TRP A 64 -22.53 -11.58 -32.83
CA TRP A 64 -24.00 -11.58 -32.91
C TRP A 64 -24.59 -12.20 -34.19
N ASP A 65 -23.85 -13.04 -34.93
CA ASP A 65 -24.41 -13.77 -36.06
C ASP A 65 -25.16 -15.02 -35.57
N LEU A 66 -26.36 -14.80 -35.01
CA LEU A 66 -27.34 -15.85 -34.71
C LEU A 66 -28.20 -16.22 -35.93
N SER A 67 -28.10 -15.49 -37.03
CA SER A 67 -28.77 -15.89 -38.27
C SER A 67 -28.16 -17.19 -38.77
N VAL A 68 -28.98 -18.23 -38.87
CA VAL A 68 -28.69 -19.32 -39.79
C VAL A 68 -28.60 -18.66 -41.17
N PRO A 69 -27.46 -18.73 -41.87
CA PRO A 69 -27.40 -18.14 -43.20
C PRO A 69 -28.51 -18.78 -44.03
N SER A 70 -29.38 -17.97 -44.64
CA SER A 70 -30.53 -18.46 -45.43
C SER A 70 -30.13 -19.48 -46.50
N ASN A 71 -28.88 -19.41 -46.95
CA ASN A 71 -28.23 -20.34 -47.87
C ASN A 71 -28.08 -21.78 -47.33
N LEU A 72 -28.32 -22.02 -46.04
CA LEU A 72 -28.31 -23.35 -45.44
C LEU A 72 -29.53 -24.20 -45.82
N LEU A 73 -30.58 -23.59 -46.39
CA LEU A 73 -31.79 -24.27 -46.90
C LEU A 73 -31.63 -24.76 -48.35
N ILE A 74 -30.61 -24.25 -49.07
CA ILE A 74 -30.28 -24.62 -50.46
C ILE A 74 -29.97 -26.12 -50.65
N PRO A 75 -29.33 -26.86 -49.71
CA PRO A 75 -29.02 -28.27 -49.92
C PRO A 75 -30.28 -29.14 -50.14
N ILE A 76 -31.39 -28.82 -49.46
CA ILE A 76 -32.62 -29.63 -49.54
C ILE A 76 -33.28 -29.48 -50.92
N GLY A 77 -33.37 -28.25 -51.44
CA GLY A 77 -33.89 -28.00 -52.79
C GLY A 77 -32.95 -28.44 -53.91
N GLY A 78 -31.64 -28.27 -53.71
CA GLY A 78 -30.60 -28.65 -54.68
C GLY A 78 -30.50 -30.16 -54.90
N ILE A 79 -30.64 -30.96 -53.84
CA ILE A 79 -30.68 -32.43 -53.96
C ILE A 79 -31.87 -32.87 -54.82
N GLY A 80 -33.06 -32.28 -54.60
CA GLY A 80 -34.24 -32.59 -55.41
C GLY A 80 -34.07 -32.24 -56.89
N LEU A 81 -33.53 -31.06 -57.20
CA LEU A 81 -33.24 -30.63 -58.57
C LEU A 81 -32.12 -31.45 -59.24
N PHE A 82 -31.12 -31.89 -58.47
CA PHE A 82 -30.07 -32.77 -58.96
C PHE A 82 -30.63 -34.15 -59.35
N ILE A 83 -31.48 -34.74 -58.49
CA ILE A 83 -32.15 -36.01 -58.77
C ILE A 83 -33.02 -35.89 -60.03
N LEU A 84 -33.80 -34.80 -60.16
CA LEU A 84 -34.63 -34.55 -61.35
C LEU A 84 -33.79 -34.37 -62.62
N GLY A 85 -32.69 -33.61 -62.55
CA GLY A 85 -31.74 -33.45 -63.66
C GLY A 85 -31.09 -34.76 -64.07
N PHE A 86 -30.68 -35.59 -63.10
CA PHE A 86 -30.09 -36.91 -63.35
C PHE A 86 -31.08 -37.86 -64.04
N VAL A 87 -32.34 -37.87 -63.59
CA VAL A 87 -33.42 -38.65 -64.23
C VAL A 87 -33.68 -38.17 -65.67
N ALA A 88 -33.61 -36.86 -65.95
CA ALA A 88 -33.78 -36.32 -67.30
C ALA A 88 -32.65 -36.74 -68.26
N VAL A 89 -31.41 -36.85 -67.75
CA VAL A 89 -30.25 -37.32 -68.53
C VAL A 89 -30.37 -38.79 -68.90
N ILE A 90 -30.82 -39.65 -67.97
CA ILE A 90 -31.09 -41.08 -68.26
C ILE A 90 -32.12 -41.22 -69.39
N LYS A 91 -33.06 -40.27 -69.51
CA LYS A 91 -34.09 -40.24 -70.55
C LYS A 91 -33.67 -39.54 -71.85
N GLY A 92 -32.40 -39.17 -72.00
CA GLY A 92 -31.86 -38.61 -73.25
C GLY A 92 -32.20 -37.13 -73.50
N LEU A 93 -32.64 -36.37 -72.48
CA LEU A 93 -32.89 -34.94 -72.65
C LEU A 93 -31.58 -34.13 -72.61
N SER A 94 -31.41 -33.31 -73.66
CA SER A 94 -30.65 -32.04 -73.78
C SER A 94 -29.47 -31.79 -72.83
N TRP A 95 -28.32 -31.39 -73.39
CA TRP A 95 -27.14 -30.89 -72.66
C TRP A 95 -27.43 -29.80 -71.60
N SER A 96 -28.52 -29.04 -71.77
CA SER A 96 -28.97 -28.08 -70.75
C SER A 96 -29.39 -28.73 -69.43
N ALA A 97 -29.90 -29.98 -69.44
CA ALA A 97 -30.27 -30.72 -68.23
C ALA A 97 -29.03 -31.12 -67.40
N ILE A 98 -27.93 -31.47 -68.08
CA ILE A 98 -26.64 -31.75 -67.44
C ILE A 98 -26.10 -30.48 -66.76
N ALA A 99 -26.17 -29.33 -67.46
CA ALA A 99 -25.72 -28.05 -66.91
C ALA A 99 -26.50 -27.64 -65.65
N VAL A 100 -27.84 -27.80 -65.66
CA VAL A 100 -28.69 -27.54 -64.49
C VAL A 100 -28.34 -28.48 -63.32
N GLY A 101 -28.10 -29.76 -63.61
CA GLY A 101 -27.66 -30.74 -62.61
C GLY A 101 -26.32 -30.36 -61.96
N LEU A 102 -25.32 -29.97 -62.76
CA LEU A 102 -24.00 -29.55 -62.28
C LEU A 102 -24.06 -28.27 -61.45
N ILE A 103 -24.84 -27.26 -61.87
CA ILE A 103 -25.05 -26.03 -61.12
C ILE A 103 -25.74 -26.32 -59.78
N SER A 104 -26.74 -27.20 -59.78
CA SER A 104 -27.43 -27.64 -58.55
C SER A 104 -26.48 -28.34 -57.59
N TRP A 105 -25.63 -29.24 -58.10
CA TRP A 105 -24.63 -29.95 -57.30
C TRP A 105 -23.58 -29.01 -56.70
N PHE A 106 -23.12 -28.03 -57.47
CA PHE A 106 -22.20 -26.99 -56.97
C PHE A 106 -22.85 -26.17 -55.85
N GLY A 107 -24.15 -25.86 -55.96
CA GLY A 107 -24.94 -25.24 -54.90
C GLY A 107 -25.00 -26.08 -53.61
N VAL A 108 -25.17 -27.40 -53.72
CA VAL A 108 -25.14 -28.33 -52.57
C VAL A 108 -23.76 -28.34 -51.91
N ILE A 109 -22.68 -28.42 -52.68
CA ILE A 109 -21.30 -28.39 -52.16
C ILE A 109 -21.02 -27.06 -51.42
N LEU A 110 -21.38 -25.92 -52.01
CA LEU A 110 -21.22 -24.62 -51.37
C LEU A 110 -22.05 -24.49 -50.10
N GLY A 111 -23.28 -25.01 -50.10
CA GLY A 111 -24.15 -25.07 -48.92
C GLY A 111 -23.53 -25.91 -47.79
N LEU A 112 -22.99 -27.09 -48.12
CA LEU A 112 -22.33 -27.97 -47.16
C LEU A 112 -21.05 -27.34 -46.60
N GLN A 113 -20.23 -26.68 -47.43
CA GLN A 113 -19.05 -25.95 -46.97
C GLN A 113 -19.42 -24.80 -46.03
N GLN A 114 -20.48 -24.05 -46.33
CA GLN A 114 -20.99 -23.00 -45.44
C GLN A 114 -21.51 -23.57 -44.12
N PHE A 115 -22.20 -24.71 -44.16
CA PHE A 115 -22.65 -25.42 -42.95
C PHE A 115 -21.50 -25.88 -42.08
N ILE A 116 -20.47 -26.52 -42.65
CA ILE A 116 -19.28 -26.96 -41.91
C ILE A 116 -18.59 -25.75 -41.26
N ARG A 117 -18.44 -24.63 -41.99
CA ARG A 117 -17.88 -23.38 -41.45
C ARG A 117 -18.72 -22.80 -40.31
N TRP A 118 -20.04 -22.78 -40.48
CA TRP A 118 -20.98 -22.33 -39.45
C TRP A 118 -20.94 -23.22 -38.21
N TRP A 119 -20.97 -24.54 -38.38
CA TRP A 119 -20.89 -25.53 -37.30
C TRP A 119 -19.57 -25.41 -36.53
N GLY A 120 -18.45 -25.24 -37.25
CA GLY A 120 -17.13 -24.99 -36.66
C GLY A 120 -17.10 -23.70 -35.83
N ARG A 121 -17.72 -22.61 -36.30
CA ARG A 121 -17.88 -21.37 -35.51
C ARG A 121 -18.72 -21.59 -34.26
N LYS A 122 -19.87 -22.29 -34.38
CA LYS A 122 -20.77 -22.58 -33.26
C LYS A 122 -20.09 -23.42 -32.19
N ARG A 123 -19.33 -24.45 -32.58
CA ARG A 123 -18.57 -25.31 -31.68
C ARG A 123 -17.49 -24.53 -30.92
N ARG A 124 -16.75 -23.64 -31.61
CA ARG A 124 -15.76 -22.75 -30.97
C ARG A 124 -16.41 -21.82 -29.95
N GLN A 125 -17.56 -21.24 -30.26
CA GLN A 125 -18.28 -20.37 -29.34
C GLN A 125 -18.77 -21.13 -28.11
N HIS A 126 -19.33 -22.33 -28.29
CA HIS A 126 -19.73 -23.19 -27.18
C HIS A 126 -18.54 -23.56 -26.27
N GLN A 127 -17.36 -23.83 -26.84
CA GLN A 127 -16.15 -24.11 -26.07
C GLN A 127 -15.66 -22.90 -25.28
N GLN A 128 -15.73 -21.70 -25.88
CA GLN A 128 -15.42 -20.43 -25.20
C GLN A 128 -16.39 -20.16 -24.04
N ASP A 129 -17.70 -20.35 -24.27
CA ASP A 129 -18.74 -20.18 -23.24
C ASP A 129 -18.54 -21.18 -22.09
N TYR A 130 -18.20 -22.44 -22.40
CA TYR A 130 -17.88 -23.45 -21.39
C TYR A 130 -16.67 -23.05 -20.54
N GLN A 131 -15.57 -22.62 -21.17
CA GLN A 131 -14.38 -22.15 -20.45
C GLN A 131 -14.67 -20.92 -19.58
N TYR A 132 -15.45 -19.97 -20.10
CA TYR A 132 -15.90 -18.80 -19.35
C TYR A 132 -16.71 -19.21 -18.11
N PHE A 133 -17.66 -20.13 -18.28
CA PHE A 133 -18.50 -20.62 -17.19
C PHE A 133 -17.68 -21.32 -16.09
N GLN A 134 -16.69 -22.12 -16.46
CA GLN A 134 -15.77 -22.76 -15.49
C GLN A 134 -14.97 -21.72 -14.70
N LYS A 135 -14.37 -20.74 -15.39
CA LYS A 135 -13.64 -19.63 -14.74
C LYS A 135 -14.56 -18.83 -13.82
N LEU A 136 -15.81 -18.58 -14.22
CA LEU A 136 -16.80 -17.87 -13.42
C LEU A 136 -17.15 -18.63 -12.14
N LYS A 137 -17.35 -19.95 -12.24
CA LYS A 137 -17.64 -20.84 -11.10
C LYS A 137 -16.47 -20.87 -10.11
N GLN A 138 -15.23 -20.95 -10.60
CA GLN A 138 -14.03 -20.88 -9.76
C GLN A 138 -13.92 -19.52 -9.06
N TRP A 139 -14.12 -18.42 -9.78
CA TRP A 139 -14.13 -17.07 -9.21
C TRP A 139 -15.21 -16.91 -8.13
N GLN A 140 -16.42 -17.44 -8.35
CA GLN A 140 -17.50 -17.42 -7.35
C GLN A 140 -17.13 -18.22 -6.10
N ARG A 141 -16.57 -19.42 -6.25
CA ARG A 141 -16.11 -20.24 -5.10
C ARG A 141 -15.04 -19.52 -4.30
N ALA A 142 -14.02 -18.99 -4.98
CA ALA A 142 -12.93 -18.26 -4.34
C ALA A 142 -13.44 -17.01 -3.60
N ASN A 143 -14.35 -16.23 -4.21
CA ASN A 143 -14.96 -15.09 -3.53
C ASN A 143 -15.83 -15.50 -2.36
N LYS A 144 -16.57 -16.61 -2.42
CA LYS A 144 -17.36 -17.09 -1.29
C LYS A 144 -16.48 -17.47 -0.11
N VAL A 145 -15.34 -18.12 -0.35
CA VAL A 145 -14.33 -18.43 0.68
C VAL A 145 -13.75 -17.13 1.25
N ARG A 146 -13.34 -16.20 0.40
CA ARG A 146 -12.85 -14.88 0.81
C ARG A 146 -13.88 -14.12 1.64
N ASP A 147 -15.14 -14.09 1.23
CA ASP A 147 -16.21 -13.37 1.91
C ASP A 147 -16.55 -14.02 3.26
N ARG A 148 -16.49 -15.36 3.37
CA ARG A 148 -16.57 -16.06 4.66
C ARG A 148 -15.39 -15.71 5.57
N TYR A 149 -14.18 -15.68 5.02
CA TYR A 149 -13.00 -15.24 5.74
C TYR A 149 -13.15 -13.80 6.25
N LEU A 150 -13.62 -12.87 5.41
CA LEU A 150 -13.87 -11.47 5.77
C LEU A 150 -14.97 -11.33 6.82
N LYS A 151 -16.04 -12.15 6.76
CA LYS A 151 -17.09 -12.17 7.79
C LYS A 151 -16.59 -12.71 9.13
N ASN A 152 -15.79 -13.78 9.11
CA ASN A 152 -15.18 -14.36 10.30
C ASN A 152 -13.95 -13.56 10.78
N ALA A 153 -13.48 -12.61 9.97
CA ALA A 153 -12.28 -11.83 10.24
C ALA A 153 -12.41 -11.06 11.55
N HIS A 154 -13.58 -10.62 12.01
CA HIS A 154 -13.67 -9.94 13.32
C HIS A 154 -13.29 -10.84 14.51
N LYS A 155 -13.72 -12.10 14.51
CA LYS A 155 -13.36 -13.08 15.56
C LYS A 155 -11.92 -13.55 15.39
N HIS A 156 -11.48 -13.78 14.16
CA HIS A 156 -10.08 -14.11 13.86
C HIS A 156 -9.14 -12.92 14.03
N GLN A 157 -9.61 -11.68 13.96
CA GLN A 157 -8.79 -10.48 14.06
C GLN A 157 -8.25 -10.40 15.47
N GLN A 158 -9.08 -10.53 16.51
CA GLN A 158 -8.57 -10.54 17.89
C GLN A 158 -7.54 -11.65 18.14
N GLN A 159 -7.76 -12.85 17.60
CA GLN A 159 -6.80 -13.95 17.71
C GLN A 159 -5.53 -13.72 16.88
N GLN A 160 -5.65 -13.13 15.69
CA GLN A 160 -4.53 -12.74 14.83
C GLN A 160 -3.74 -11.57 15.44
N LEU A 161 -4.40 -10.62 16.10
CA LEU A 161 -3.77 -9.55 16.87
C LEU A 161 -2.96 -10.12 18.01
N LYS A 162 -3.56 -10.98 18.84
CA LYS A 162 -2.85 -11.69 19.91
C LYS A 162 -1.67 -12.50 19.37
N SER A 163 -1.87 -13.29 18.31
CA SER A 163 -0.80 -14.06 17.67
C SER A 163 0.30 -13.18 17.08
N ARG A 164 -0.05 -12.02 16.49
CA ARG A 164 0.91 -11.09 15.91
C ARG A 164 1.73 -10.38 17.00
N ARG A 165 1.07 -9.86 18.04
CA ARG A 165 1.73 -9.24 19.20
C ARG A 165 2.64 -10.26 19.90
N GLN A 166 2.20 -11.50 20.05
CA GLN A 166 3.02 -12.59 20.57
C GLN A 166 4.25 -12.86 19.69
N LYS A 167 4.09 -12.98 18.37
CA LYS A 167 5.23 -13.15 17.45
C LYS A 167 6.21 -11.98 17.49
N LEU A 168 5.69 -10.75 17.58
CA LEU A 168 6.50 -9.55 17.73
C LEU A 168 7.29 -9.60 19.04
N ARG A 169 6.62 -9.95 20.14
CA ARG A 169 7.23 -10.16 21.45
C ARG A 169 8.32 -11.22 21.43
N GLU A 170 8.04 -12.41 20.91
CA GLU A 170 9.01 -13.51 20.81
C GLU A 170 10.23 -13.13 19.97
N MET A 171 10.01 -12.34 18.91
CA MET A 171 11.10 -11.86 18.07
C MET A 171 12.01 -10.87 18.80
N LEU A 172 11.45 -9.94 19.58
CA LEU A 172 12.16 -8.83 20.22
C LEU A 172 12.67 -9.16 21.64
N LYS A 173 12.08 -10.15 22.32
CA LYS A 173 12.42 -10.53 23.69
C LYS A 173 13.92 -10.78 23.86
N GLY A 174 14.55 -9.96 24.70
CA GLY A 174 15.99 -10.03 25.01
C GLY A 174 16.92 -9.56 23.88
N LYS A 175 16.40 -8.94 22.82
CA LYS A 175 17.19 -8.48 21.66
C LYS A 175 17.20 -6.97 21.47
N VAL A 176 16.31 -6.23 22.15
CA VAL A 176 16.29 -4.77 22.09
C VAL A 176 17.23 -4.23 23.16
N GLU A 177 18.31 -3.60 22.74
CA GLU A 177 19.27 -2.97 23.66
C GLU A 177 18.61 -1.77 24.32
N GLN A 178 18.68 -1.71 25.65
CA GLN A 178 18.09 -0.62 26.44
C GLN A 178 19.14 0.46 26.71
N PRO A 179 18.73 1.73 26.90
CA PRO A 179 19.66 2.78 27.31
C PRO A 179 20.28 2.44 28.67
N THR A 180 21.51 2.91 28.87
CA THR A 180 22.28 2.65 30.11
C THR A 180 22.03 3.68 31.21
N ALA A 181 21.58 4.88 30.82
CA ALA A 181 21.30 5.99 31.72
C ALA A 181 20.23 6.91 31.11
N GLU A 182 19.68 7.82 31.93
CA GLU A 182 18.89 8.94 31.44
C GLU A 182 19.78 9.95 30.68
N SER A 183 19.22 10.56 29.64
CA SER A 183 19.95 11.57 28.85
C SER A 183 20.09 12.88 29.61
N ASN A 184 21.33 13.36 29.74
CA ASN A 184 21.63 14.71 30.21
C ASN A 184 21.69 15.73 29.06
N ALA A 185 21.35 15.32 27.82
CA ALA A 185 21.33 16.22 26.68
C ALA A 185 20.35 17.38 26.91
N GLN A 186 20.71 18.56 26.39
CA GLN A 186 19.85 19.73 26.49
C GLN A 186 18.56 19.47 25.72
N LYS A 187 17.42 19.55 26.42
CA LYS A 187 16.10 19.40 25.82
C LYS A 187 15.69 20.65 25.05
N GLY A 188 15.25 20.47 23.81
CA GLY A 188 14.67 21.51 22.98
C GLY A 188 13.29 21.96 23.50
N VAL A 189 12.91 23.21 23.22
CA VAL A 189 11.59 23.74 23.63
C VAL A 189 10.44 23.00 22.92
N SER A 190 10.65 22.66 21.65
CA SER A 190 9.72 21.88 20.82
C SER A 190 9.53 20.45 21.35
N GLU A 191 10.59 19.82 21.87
CA GLU A 191 10.54 18.47 22.43
C GLU A 191 9.63 18.38 23.67
N VAL A 192 9.73 19.35 24.59
CA VAL A 192 8.93 19.37 25.83
C VAL A 192 7.45 19.43 25.51
N GLN A 193 7.03 20.36 24.64
CA GLN A 193 5.63 20.49 24.25
C GLN A 193 5.13 19.29 23.46
N PHE A 194 5.98 18.73 22.59
CA PHE A 194 5.59 17.57 21.82
C PHE A 194 5.40 16.34 22.70
N LEU A 195 6.23 16.16 23.73
CA LEU A 195 6.08 15.08 24.69
C LEU A 195 4.70 15.09 25.36
N GLU A 196 4.20 16.27 25.74
CA GLU A 196 2.85 16.41 26.33
C GLU A 196 1.76 15.93 25.36
N VAL A 197 1.86 16.32 24.08
CA VAL A 197 0.93 15.88 23.04
C VAL A 197 1.01 14.38 22.84
N LEU A 198 2.22 13.81 22.80
CA LEU A 198 2.41 12.37 22.67
C LEU A 198 1.82 11.61 23.86
N GLN A 199 2.09 12.05 25.09
CA GLN A 199 1.63 11.40 26.32
C GLN A 199 0.11 11.44 26.49
N SER A 200 -0.58 12.42 25.89
CA SER A 200 -2.05 12.45 25.85
C SER A 200 -2.67 11.23 25.13
N VAL A 201 -1.92 10.57 24.23
CA VAL A 201 -2.36 9.41 23.44
C VAL A 201 -1.59 8.13 23.81
N LEU A 202 -0.28 8.28 24.01
CA LEU A 202 0.74 7.26 24.21
C LEU A 202 1.48 7.54 25.54
N PRO A 203 0.91 7.17 26.70
CA PRO A 203 1.43 7.56 28.02
C PRO A 203 2.81 6.96 28.35
N ASN A 204 3.23 5.95 27.60
CA ASN A 204 4.52 5.30 27.70
C ASN A 204 5.64 6.00 26.91
N VAL A 205 5.36 7.12 26.24
CA VAL A 205 6.41 7.97 25.65
C VAL A 205 7.11 8.76 26.75
N LYS A 206 8.44 8.75 26.73
CA LYS A 206 9.30 9.48 27.67
C LYS A 206 10.46 10.12 26.91
N PHE A 207 11.20 11.02 27.58
CA PHE A 207 12.50 11.43 27.07
C PHE A 207 13.43 10.21 26.91
N GLY A 208 14.30 10.27 25.91
CA GLY A 208 15.23 9.20 25.61
C GLY A 208 16.36 9.06 26.63
N GLY A 209 17.03 7.91 26.58
CA GLY A 209 18.22 7.62 27.37
C GLY A 209 19.50 7.60 26.55
N GLU A 210 20.63 7.40 27.23
CA GLU A 210 21.97 7.37 26.63
C GLU A 210 22.42 5.96 26.26
N PHE A 211 23.02 5.87 25.08
CA PHE A 211 23.65 4.67 24.56
C PHE A 211 25.15 4.91 24.40
N PRO A 212 25.99 4.24 25.20
CA PRO A 212 27.43 4.38 25.09
C PRO A 212 27.91 3.81 23.76
N ILE A 213 28.87 4.49 23.16
CA ILE A 213 29.51 4.04 21.93
C ILE A 213 30.92 3.55 22.31
N PRO A 214 31.27 2.30 22.00
CA PRO A 214 32.61 1.79 22.30
C PRO A 214 33.69 2.70 21.72
N ASN A 215 34.65 3.09 22.55
CA ASN A 215 35.78 3.95 22.18
C ASN A 215 35.40 5.37 21.73
N PHE A 216 34.23 5.87 22.11
CA PHE A 216 33.83 7.24 21.82
C PHE A 216 33.24 7.91 23.09
N PRO A 217 33.75 9.09 23.49
CA PRO A 217 33.44 9.66 24.80
C PRO A 217 32.03 10.24 24.91
N HIS A 218 31.33 10.45 23.79
CA HIS A 218 30.00 11.04 23.77
C HIS A 218 28.96 9.98 23.41
N PRO A 219 28.10 9.55 24.34
CA PRO A 219 27.04 8.60 24.03
C PRO A 219 26.06 9.21 23.02
N TYR A 220 25.34 8.35 22.29
CA TYR A 220 24.16 8.82 21.58
C TYR A 220 22.99 8.90 22.55
N SER A 221 22.33 10.05 22.59
CA SER A 221 21.02 10.24 23.21
C SER A 221 19.94 10.16 22.15
N MET A 222 18.72 9.83 22.57
CA MET A 222 17.49 9.99 21.78
C MET A 222 16.69 11.16 22.37
N ASP A 223 15.92 11.88 21.55
CA ASP A 223 15.06 12.94 22.09
C ASP A 223 13.93 12.32 22.91
N MET A 224 13.20 11.38 22.30
CA MET A 224 12.10 10.66 22.94
C MET A 224 12.10 9.18 22.59
N ALA A 225 11.57 8.38 23.51
CA ALA A 225 11.42 6.94 23.37
C ALA A 225 9.97 6.52 23.62
N TYR A 226 9.44 5.69 22.72
CA TYR A 226 8.24 4.89 22.95
C TYR A 226 8.66 3.43 23.15
N ILE A 227 8.18 2.79 24.21
CA ILE A 227 8.40 1.36 24.45
C ILE A 227 7.06 0.68 24.73
N ASP A 228 6.61 -0.19 23.82
CA ASP A 228 5.46 -1.06 24.07
C ASP A 228 5.86 -2.21 24.99
N GLU A 229 5.47 -2.13 26.27
CA GLU A 229 5.84 -3.11 27.30
C GLU A 229 5.35 -4.54 26.97
N GLU A 230 4.27 -4.68 26.20
CA GLU A 230 3.74 -6.01 25.87
C GLU A 230 4.60 -6.70 24.80
N THR A 231 5.03 -5.95 23.78
CA THR A 231 5.72 -6.52 22.61
C THR A 231 7.23 -6.27 22.60
N GLY A 232 7.72 -5.35 23.42
CA GLY A 232 9.09 -4.86 23.37
C GLY A 232 9.37 -3.98 22.15
N LEU A 233 8.35 -3.53 21.41
CA LEU A 233 8.54 -2.60 20.30
C LEU A 233 9.04 -1.26 20.84
N SER A 234 10.28 -0.93 20.48
CA SER A 234 10.94 0.31 20.85
C SER A 234 11.08 1.23 19.64
N ILE A 235 10.62 2.47 19.81
CA ILE A 235 10.69 3.52 18.79
C ILE A 235 11.46 4.70 19.35
N ASN A 236 12.54 5.06 18.66
CA ASN A 236 13.29 6.28 18.83
C ASN A 236 12.59 7.38 18.02
N ILE A 237 12.17 8.45 18.70
CA ILE A 237 11.47 9.59 18.14
C ILE A 237 12.44 10.77 18.16
N GLU A 238 12.77 11.28 16.98
CA GLU A 238 13.76 12.34 16.76
C GLU A 238 13.08 13.59 16.19
N ILE A 239 13.52 14.76 16.65
CA ILE A 239 13.08 16.06 16.16
C ILE A 239 14.27 16.75 15.51
N ASP A 240 14.23 16.83 14.19
CA ASP A 240 15.34 17.36 13.41
C ASP A 240 15.15 18.85 13.12
N GLU A 241 16.04 19.69 13.65
CA GLU A 241 16.19 21.08 13.23
C GLU A 241 17.14 21.26 12.03
N PRO A 242 16.93 22.31 11.20
CA PRO A 242 17.85 22.61 10.11
C PRO A 242 19.21 23.15 10.56
N TYR A 243 19.29 23.76 11.75
CA TYR A 243 20.53 24.29 12.30
C TYR A 243 20.43 24.47 13.80
N GLU A 244 21.53 24.37 14.53
CA GLU A 244 21.58 24.53 15.99
C GLU A 244 21.11 25.93 16.43
N GLY A 245 20.31 26.01 17.50
CA GLY A 245 19.70 27.26 17.95
C GLY A 245 20.69 28.37 18.34
N LYS A 246 21.80 28.02 19.01
CA LYS A 246 22.81 28.99 19.49
C LYS A 246 23.85 29.33 18.42
N LYS A 247 24.52 28.31 17.88
CA LYS A 247 25.66 28.48 16.97
C LYS A 247 25.25 28.67 15.51
N LYS A 248 23.97 28.42 15.18
CA LYS A 248 23.41 28.48 13.82
C LYS A 248 24.14 27.57 12.82
N GLN A 249 24.76 26.50 13.32
CA GLN A 249 25.47 25.54 12.48
C GLN A 249 24.48 24.56 11.86
N PRO A 250 24.65 24.16 10.59
CA PRO A 250 23.82 23.16 9.95
C PRO A 250 23.67 21.89 10.77
N HIS A 251 22.44 21.38 10.86
CA HIS A 251 22.13 20.17 11.61
C HIS A 251 21.23 19.24 10.79
N HIS A 252 21.31 17.94 11.05
CA HIS A 252 20.53 16.89 10.39
C HIS A 252 20.41 16.97 8.86
N CYS A 253 21.55 17.15 8.19
CA CYS A 253 21.61 17.36 6.75
C CYS A 253 21.72 16.05 5.97
N LEU A 254 21.02 15.97 4.83
CA LEU A 254 20.98 14.78 3.97
C LEU A 254 22.35 14.35 3.40
N ASP A 255 23.25 15.31 3.25
CA ASP A 255 24.62 15.20 2.74
C ASP A 255 25.67 15.15 3.87
N ASP A 256 25.26 14.97 5.14
CA ASP A 256 26.13 14.65 6.27
C ASP A 256 25.98 13.16 6.68
N ASP A 257 27.11 12.47 6.82
CA ASP A 257 27.17 11.05 7.16
C ASP A 257 26.85 10.74 8.63
N LYS A 258 26.85 11.75 9.51
CA LYS A 258 26.62 11.57 10.96
C LYS A 258 25.28 10.90 11.25
N ASP A 259 24.20 11.40 10.65
CA ASP A 259 22.86 10.84 10.88
C ASP A 259 22.73 9.44 10.30
N ARG A 260 23.43 9.12 9.21
CA ARG A 260 23.45 7.75 8.67
C ARG A 260 24.08 6.78 9.68
N LYS A 261 25.23 7.13 10.26
CA LYS A 261 25.91 6.31 11.29
C LYS A 261 25.05 6.16 12.54
N ARG A 262 24.42 7.26 12.99
CA ARG A 262 23.50 7.26 14.13
C ARG A 262 22.27 6.39 13.88
N ASN A 263 21.64 6.50 12.71
CA ASN A 263 20.50 5.66 12.34
C ASN A 263 20.88 4.18 12.27
N GLN A 264 22.07 3.86 11.73
CA GLN A 264 22.59 2.51 11.72
C GLN A 264 22.77 1.97 13.15
N PHE A 265 23.40 2.76 14.04
CA PHE A 265 23.62 2.40 15.44
C PHE A 265 22.34 1.97 16.17
N PHE A 266 21.26 2.75 16.04
CA PHE A 266 19.98 2.44 16.69
C PHE A 266 19.23 1.29 16.03
N THR A 267 19.27 1.20 14.69
CA THR A 267 18.57 0.11 13.98
C THR A 267 19.23 -1.26 14.21
N GLU A 268 20.56 -1.31 14.40
CA GLU A 268 21.28 -2.53 14.83
C GLU A 268 20.89 -2.98 16.24
N ARG A 269 20.41 -2.06 17.08
CA ARG A 269 19.90 -2.28 18.44
C ARG A 269 18.40 -2.58 18.52
N ASN A 270 17.79 -2.84 17.37
CA ASN A 270 16.36 -3.12 17.23
C ASN A 270 15.42 -1.95 17.61
N TRP A 271 15.89 -0.71 17.51
CA TRP A 271 15.04 0.48 17.60
C TRP A 271 14.51 0.88 16.22
N VAL A 272 13.19 1.03 16.10
CA VAL A 272 12.58 1.76 14.97
C VAL A 272 12.90 3.23 15.17
N ILE A 273 13.25 3.96 14.11
CA ILE A 273 13.52 5.39 14.21
C ILE A 273 12.44 6.13 13.42
N VAL A 274 11.80 7.10 14.04
CA VAL A 274 10.85 8.03 13.41
C VAL A 274 11.40 9.44 13.61
N ARG A 275 11.82 10.09 12.54
CA ARG A 275 12.34 11.46 12.57
C ARG A 275 11.31 12.41 12.00
N PHE A 276 11.00 13.48 12.72
CA PHE A 276 10.15 14.57 12.28
C PHE A 276 11.01 15.82 12.08
N ALA A 277 10.65 16.71 11.14
CA ALA A 277 11.23 18.05 11.16
C ALA A 277 10.69 18.81 12.38
N GLU A 278 11.51 19.64 13.04
CA GLU A 278 11.05 20.52 14.13
C GLU A 278 9.84 21.36 13.70
N GLU A 279 9.84 21.86 12.46
CA GLU A 279 8.72 22.61 11.91
C GLU A 279 7.41 21.80 11.88
N GLN A 280 7.46 20.49 11.61
CA GLN A 280 6.28 19.61 11.66
C GLN A 280 5.76 19.48 13.09
N VAL A 281 6.67 19.28 14.04
CA VAL A 281 6.35 19.15 15.45
C VAL A 281 5.73 20.44 15.98
N VAL A 282 6.28 21.60 15.63
CA VAL A 282 5.80 22.89 16.10
C VAL A 282 4.47 23.28 15.45
N LYS A 283 4.34 23.12 14.11
CA LYS A 283 3.13 23.56 13.39
C LYS A 283 1.98 22.55 13.47
N ASN A 284 2.28 21.27 13.64
CA ASN A 284 1.28 20.20 13.61
C ASN A 284 1.66 19.01 14.53
N PRO A 285 1.76 19.23 15.85
CA PRO A 285 2.15 18.18 16.80
C PRO A 285 1.14 17.02 16.83
N GLN A 286 -0.16 17.31 16.68
CA GLN A 286 -1.20 16.29 16.59
C GLN A 286 -1.05 15.40 15.34
N GLY A 287 -0.71 15.99 14.18
CA GLY A 287 -0.40 15.23 12.97
C GLY A 287 0.81 14.33 13.15
N CYS A 288 1.85 14.80 13.83
CA CYS A 288 3.03 13.99 14.18
C CYS A 288 2.66 12.82 15.11
N CYS A 289 1.87 13.09 16.15
CA CYS A 289 1.34 12.06 17.05
C CYS A 289 0.53 11.00 16.29
N ARG A 290 -0.37 11.44 15.40
CA ARG A 290 -1.14 10.53 14.54
C ARG A 290 -0.23 9.68 13.66
N TYR A 291 0.79 10.25 13.05
CA TYR A 291 1.75 9.51 12.22
C TYR A 291 2.47 8.43 13.04
N LEU A 292 2.94 8.77 14.24
CA LEU A 292 3.56 7.81 15.15
C LEU A 292 2.60 6.67 15.53
N VAL A 293 1.33 6.99 15.82
CA VAL A 293 0.30 5.98 16.06
C VAL A 293 0.12 5.07 14.84
N GLU A 294 0.06 5.63 13.62
CA GLU A 294 -0.04 4.82 12.40
C GLU A 294 1.16 3.86 12.25
N VAL A 295 2.37 4.28 12.63
CA VAL A 295 3.56 3.43 12.68
C VAL A 295 3.42 2.31 13.73
N ILE A 296 3.00 2.63 14.96
CA ILE A 296 2.79 1.63 16.01
C ILE A 296 1.75 0.60 15.57
N VAL A 297 0.62 1.07 15.04
CA VAL A 297 -0.47 0.20 14.54
C VAL A 297 0.00 -0.66 13.38
N TYR A 298 0.95 -0.19 12.56
CA TYR A 298 1.53 -1.01 11.51
C TYR A 298 2.21 -2.26 12.09
N PHE A 299 2.91 -2.13 13.21
CA PHE A 299 3.55 -3.25 13.92
C PHE A 299 2.59 -4.08 14.76
N THR A 300 1.78 -3.45 15.60
CA THR A 300 0.95 -4.14 16.59
C THR A 300 -0.40 -4.59 16.03
N GLN A 301 -0.85 -3.96 14.94
CA GLN A 301 -2.21 -4.06 14.37
C GLN A 301 -3.32 -3.63 15.34
N ASP A 302 -2.97 -3.00 16.46
CA ASP A 302 -3.92 -2.52 17.45
C ASP A 302 -4.65 -1.27 16.99
N LYS A 303 -5.73 -1.47 16.22
CA LYS A 303 -6.52 -0.38 15.64
C LYS A 303 -7.24 0.49 16.68
N SER A 304 -7.33 0.08 17.94
CA SER A 304 -7.94 0.91 18.99
C SER A 304 -7.19 2.23 19.17
N LEU A 305 -5.87 2.26 18.92
CA LEU A 305 -5.07 3.48 18.94
C LEU A 305 -5.49 4.47 17.85
N LEU A 306 -5.97 4.00 16.69
CA LEU A 306 -6.45 4.89 15.62
C LEU A 306 -7.70 5.66 16.01
N GLU A 307 -8.51 5.12 16.93
CA GLU A 307 -9.72 5.80 17.42
C GLU A 307 -9.35 7.04 18.25
N LYS A 308 -8.26 6.97 19.03
CA LYS A 308 -7.74 8.09 19.83
C LYS A 308 -7.28 9.28 18.98
N VAL A 309 -6.79 9.03 17.77
CA VAL A 309 -6.24 10.06 16.86
C VAL A 309 -7.13 10.33 15.65
N GLN A 310 -8.40 9.87 15.67
CA GLN A 310 -9.28 9.99 14.52
C GLN A 310 -9.52 11.45 14.10
N GLN A 311 -9.54 12.36 15.08
CA GLN A 311 -9.75 13.80 14.86
C GLN A 311 -8.46 14.56 14.53
N PHE A 312 -7.29 13.94 14.71
CA PHE A 312 -6.01 14.59 14.44
C PHE A 312 -5.82 14.76 12.93
N PRO A 313 -5.29 15.91 12.48
CA PRO A 313 -5.08 16.17 11.06
C PRO A 313 -4.05 15.19 10.47
N ALA A 314 -4.06 15.07 9.14
CA ALA A 314 -2.97 14.38 8.45
C ALA A 314 -1.68 15.19 8.58
N LEU A 315 -0.54 14.51 8.62
CA LEU A 315 0.77 15.16 8.62
C LEU A 315 1.22 15.42 7.19
N GLU A 316 1.50 16.68 6.88
CA GLU A 316 2.07 17.05 5.59
C GLU A 316 3.59 16.85 5.58
N PRO A 317 4.17 16.38 4.47
CA PRO A 317 5.60 16.16 4.38
C PRO A 317 6.35 17.49 4.32
N VAL A 318 7.52 17.54 4.97
CA VAL A 318 8.43 18.69 4.91
C VAL A 318 9.70 18.26 4.17
N LYS A 319 10.19 19.09 3.26
CA LYS A 319 11.44 18.82 2.54
C LYS A 319 12.61 18.75 3.52
N ALA A 320 13.40 17.68 3.46
CA ALA A 320 14.66 17.59 4.18
C ALA A 320 15.73 18.43 3.48
N TRP A 321 16.76 18.86 4.21
CA TRP A 321 17.72 19.87 3.75
C TRP A 321 19.14 19.31 3.63
N THR A 322 19.90 19.90 2.72
CA THR A 322 21.35 19.76 2.62
C THR A 322 22.06 20.75 3.55
N VAL A 323 23.37 20.58 3.75
CA VAL A 323 24.20 21.53 4.53
C VAL A 323 24.10 22.95 3.94
N SER A 324 24.09 23.07 2.63
CA SER A 324 23.95 24.38 1.96
C SER A 324 22.60 25.02 2.24
N GLU A 325 21.51 24.25 2.14
CA GLU A 325 20.15 24.73 2.41
C GLU A 325 19.96 25.08 3.89
N ALA A 326 20.50 24.27 4.81
CA ALA A 326 20.51 24.55 6.25
C ALA A 326 21.18 25.90 6.57
N ARG A 327 22.31 26.23 5.91
CA ARG A 327 22.95 27.55 6.06
C ARG A 327 22.04 28.69 5.59
N GLN A 328 21.33 28.50 4.48
CA GLN A 328 20.38 29.51 3.99
C GLN A 328 19.20 29.69 4.96
N LEU A 329 18.64 28.58 5.47
CA LEU A 329 17.58 28.61 6.49
C LEU A 329 18.03 29.30 7.78
N ALA A 330 19.31 29.18 8.15
CA ALA A 330 19.90 29.88 9.29
C ALA A 330 20.00 31.39 9.05
N VAL A 331 20.45 31.80 7.86
CA VAL A 331 20.49 33.22 7.45
C VAL A 331 19.08 33.83 7.46
N TRP A 332 18.09 33.09 6.98
CA TRP A 332 16.68 33.53 6.96
C TRP A 332 15.98 33.41 8.30
N LYS A 333 16.66 32.94 9.36
CA LYS A 333 16.06 32.73 10.68
C LYS A 333 14.77 31.90 10.62
N HIS A 334 14.78 30.88 9.75
CA HIS A 334 13.60 30.05 9.46
C HIS A 334 13.00 29.41 10.73
N ARG A 335 13.85 28.87 11.63
CA ARG A 335 13.40 28.28 12.91
C ARG A 335 12.62 29.30 13.73
N GLU A 336 13.16 30.50 13.86
CA GLU A 336 12.56 31.57 14.65
C GLU A 336 11.17 31.95 14.12
N THR A 337 10.93 31.87 12.81
CA THR A 337 9.61 32.20 12.25
C THR A 337 8.50 31.34 12.83
N TYR A 338 8.64 30.01 12.78
CA TYR A 338 7.60 29.11 13.26
C TYR A 338 7.62 28.95 14.78
N LEU A 339 8.78 29.07 15.43
CA LEU A 339 8.86 29.06 16.89
C LEU A 339 8.16 30.29 17.48
N HIS A 340 8.31 31.46 16.85
CA HIS A 340 7.62 32.67 17.29
C HIS A 340 6.10 32.56 17.04
N SER A 341 5.69 32.09 15.85
CA SER A 341 4.26 31.89 15.54
C SER A 341 3.57 30.92 16.50
N ALA A 342 4.29 29.94 17.04
CA ALA A 342 3.76 28.98 18.01
C ALA A 342 3.90 29.42 19.48
N GLY A 343 4.46 30.61 19.74
CA GLY A 343 4.62 31.13 21.11
C GLY A 343 5.67 30.39 21.95
N VAL A 344 6.57 29.62 21.32
CA VAL A 344 7.63 28.86 21.99
C VAL A 344 8.98 29.56 22.01
N TYR A 345 9.11 30.68 21.29
CA TYR A 345 10.36 31.41 21.21
C TYR A 345 10.60 32.26 22.45
N GLN A 346 11.44 31.78 23.38
CA GLN A 346 11.92 32.57 24.50
C GLN A 346 13.07 33.47 24.05
N GLN A 347 12.83 34.78 23.97
CA GLN A 347 13.92 35.73 23.85
C GLN A 347 14.71 35.77 25.16
N ASN A 348 15.95 35.27 25.15
CA ASN A 348 16.95 35.58 26.19
C ASN A 348 17.43 37.04 26.04
N SER A 349 16.52 38.00 26.15
CA SER A 349 16.82 39.44 26.05
C SER A 349 16.77 40.16 27.41
N GLN A 350 16.69 39.42 28.53
CA GLN A 350 16.72 40.02 29.88
C GLN A 350 17.48 39.13 30.86
N LYS A 351 18.81 39.07 30.73
CA LYS A 351 19.74 38.89 31.86
C LYS A 351 21.07 39.57 31.49
N LYS A 352 21.01 40.90 31.44
CA LYS A 352 22.13 41.77 31.79
C LYS A 352 21.65 42.60 32.97
N ILE A 353 22.00 42.16 34.17
CA ILE A 353 22.19 43.03 35.32
C ILE A 353 23.64 42.82 35.71
#